data_AF-A0A2T8FE05-F1
#
_entry.id   AF-A0A2T8FE05-F1
#
_cell.length_a   1.000
_cell.length_b   1.000
_cell.length_c   1.000
_cell.angle_alpha   90.00
_cell.angle_beta   90.00
_cell.angle_gamma   90.00
#
_symmetry.space_group_name_H-M   'P 1'
#
loop_
_entity.id
_entity.type
_entity.pdbx_description
1 polymer ?
#
loop_
_entity_poly.entity_id
_entity_poly.type
_entity_poly.pdbx_seq_one_letter_code
_entity_poly.pdbx_strand_id
1 'polypeptide(L)'
;MRHLRRWGAVYVLLVLFVGSWLGQFVTQLAEFRSDQQAHQEPFVWGDFMQTFFAATFENWQSEWLQLIFQAILLLGAKHLIFKVDAEDMERIEAKIDRIQDRLGLPTPPPGETSDPG
;
A
#
# COMPACT_ATOMS: atom_id res chain seq x y z
N MET A 1 4.98 24.11 23.68
CA MET A 1 4.00 22.99 23.61
C MET A 1 3.25 22.83 22.27
N ARG A 2 3.21 23.82 21.34
CA ARG A 2 2.55 23.65 20.01
C ARG A 2 3.25 22.65 19.06
N HIS A 3 4.57 22.47 19.19
CA HIS A 3 5.35 21.56 18.35
C HIS A 3 5.04 20.08 18.62
N LEU A 4 4.93 19.70 19.90
CA LEU A 4 4.57 18.36 20.32
C LEU A 4 3.17 17.94 19.86
N ARG A 5 2.21 18.87 19.81
CA ARG A 5 0.85 18.56 19.35
C ARG A 5 0.74 18.46 17.82
N ARG A 6 1.64 19.11 17.07
CA ARG A 6 1.70 19.05 15.61
C ARG A 6 2.47 17.83 15.11
N TRP A 7 3.53 17.43 15.83
CA TRP A 7 4.41 16.32 15.46
C TRP A 7 4.29 15.12 16.40
N GLY A 8 3.28 15.12 17.28
CA GLY A 8 3.10 14.06 18.29
C GLY A 8 3.02 12.68 17.67
N ALA A 9 2.29 12.54 16.56
CA ALA A 9 2.22 11.29 15.81
C ALA A 9 3.59 10.82 15.30
N VAL A 10 4.44 11.74 14.81
CA VAL A 10 5.79 11.40 14.35
C VAL A 10 6.66 10.92 15.51
N TYR A 11 6.61 11.57 16.66
CA TYR A 11 7.36 11.12 17.83
C TYR A 11 6.88 9.77 18.35
N VAL A 12 5.56 9.55 18.41
CA VAL A 12 4.99 8.26 18.80
C VAL A 12 5.41 7.16 17.82
N LEU A 13 5.30 7.40 16.51
CA LEU A 13 5.74 6.46 15.49
C LEU A 13 7.23 6.18 15.56
N LEU A 14 8.06 7.20 15.80
CA LEU A 14 9.51 7.02 15.95
C LEU A 14 9.84 6.16 17.18
N VAL A 15 9.16 6.39 18.31
CA VAL A 15 9.34 5.59 19.51
C VAL A 15 8.90 4.14 19.28
N LEU A 16 7.74 3.93 18.65
CA LEU A 16 7.26 2.60 18.31
C LEU A 16 8.20 1.89 17.33
N PHE A 17 8.69 2.60 16.32
CA PHE A 17 9.64 2.09 15.33
C PHE A 17 10.98 1.69 15.96
N VAL A 18 11.59 2.57 16.75
CA VAL A 18 12.84 2.27 17.46
C VAL A 18 12.61 1.13 18.45
N GLY A 19 11.49 1.12 19.16
CA GLY A 19 11.12 0.03 20.07
C GLY A 19 10.99 -1.31 19.36
N SER A 20 10.30 -1.37 18.21
CA SER A 20 10.17 -2.60 17.43
C SER A 20 11.51 -3.04 16.83
N TRP A 21 12.34 -2.11 16.36
CA TRP A 21 13.64 -2.41 15.79
C TRP A 21 14.63 -2.92 16.85
N LEU A 22 14.58 -2.37 18.07
CA LEU A 22 15.32 -2.92 19.21
C LEU A 22 14.79 -4.30 19.63
N GLY A 23 13.47 -4.51 19.59
CA GLY A 23 12.88 -5.83 19.79
C GLY A 23 13.42 -6.86 18.80
N GLN A 24 13.44 -6.51 17.51
CA GLN A 24 14.03 -7.33 16.45
C GLN A 24 15.51 -7.63 16.73
N PHE A 25 16.29 -6.61 17.13
CA PHE A 25 17.70 -6.77 17.47
C PHE A 25 17.92 -7.78 18.60
N VAL A 26 17.15 -7.67 19.70
CA VAL A 26 17.27 -8.59 20.84
C VAL A 26 16.90 -10.01 20.46
N THR A 27 15.81 -10.20 19.69
CA THR A 27 15.38 -11.52 19.23
C THR A 27 16.42 -12.16 18.32
N GLN A 28 16.93 -11.43 17.32
CA GLN A 28 17.96 -11.96 16.42
C GLN A 28 19.28 -12.22 17.14
N LEU A 29 19.64 -11.40 18.13
CA LEU A 29 20.84 -11.64 18.93
C LEU A 29 20.72 -12.92 19.75
N ALA A 30 19.54 -13.20 20.31
CA ALA A 30 19.28 -14.43 21.06
C ALA A 30 19.37 -15.66 20.15
N GLU A 31 18.77 -15.60 18.96
CA GLU A 31 18.81 -16.65 17.95
C GLU A 31 20.24 -16.89 17.44
N PHE A 32 20.95 -15.83 17.04
CA PHE A 32 22.33 -15.93 16.57
C PHE A 32 23.26 -16.53 17.64
N ARG A 33 23.09 -16.16 18.91
CA ARG A 33 23.88 -16.77 20.01
C ARG A 33 23.54 -18.24 20.23
N SER A 34 22.27 -18.61 20.11
CA SER A 34 21.82 -20.01 20.19
C SER A 34 22.45 -20.83 19.08
N ASP A 35 22.48 -20.31 17.86
CA ASP A 35 23.07 -20.98 16.71
C ASP A 35 24.58 -21.16 16.86
N GLN A 36 25.30 -20.11 17.27
CA GLN A 36 26.74 -20.22 17.53
C GLN A 36 27.05 -21.28 18.61
N GLN A 37 26.26 -21.33 19.68
CA GLN A 37 26.41 -22.35 20.72
C GLN A 37 26.15 -23.77 20.20
N ALA A 38 25.11 -23.95 19.38
CA ALA A 38 24.80 -25.24 18.77
C ALA A 38 25.92 -25.73 17.83
N HIS A 39 26.58 -24.81 17.13
CA HIS A 39 27.68 -25.10 16.22
C HIS A 39 29.07 -25.07 16.89
N GLN A 40 29.15 -24.81 18.20
CA GLN A 40 30.42 -24.64 18.95
C GLN A 40 31.32 -23.52 18.40
N GLU A 41 30.72 -22.53 17.74
CA GLU A 41 31.39 -21.38 17.16
C GLU A 41 31.49 -20.23 18.19
N PRO A 42 32.59 -19.47 18.21
CA PRO A 42 32.70 -18.28 19.05
C PRO A 42 31.75 -17.19 18.58
N PHE A 43 31.16 -16.44 19.51
CA PHE A 43 30.34 -15.28 19.16
C PHE A 43 31.23 -14.11 18.72
N VAL A 44 30.99 -13.59 17.51
CA VAL A 44 31.68 -12.43 16.95
C VAL A 44 30.67 -11.32 16.66
N TRP A 45 30.89 -10.13 17.22
CA TRP A 45 29.98 -8.99 17.04
C TRP A 45 29.87 -8.53 15.59
N GLY A 46 30.96 -8.59 14.82
CA GLY A 46 30.97 -8.21 13.41
C GLY A 46 29.99 -9.04 12.58
N ASP A 47 30.04 -10.36 12.75
CA ASP A 47 29.19 -11.31 12.03
C ASP A 47 27.71 -11.13 12.39
N PHE A 48 27.43 -10.89 13.68
CA PHE A 48 26.06 -10.59 14.11
C PHE A 48 25.56 -9.26 13.53
N MET A 49 26.36 -8.17 13.56
CA MET A 49 25.95 -6.89 12.95
C MET A 49 25.69 -7.05 11.45
N GLN A 50 26.58 -7.74 10.73
CA GLN A 50 26.41 -7.99 9.31
C GLN A 50 25.11 -8.75 9.03
N THR A 51 24.87 -9.83 9.77
CA THR A 51 23.64 -10.63 9.66
C THR A 51 22.38 -9.81 9.98
N PHE A 52 22.42 -9.05 11.07
CA PHE A 52 21.29 -8.21 11.51
C PHE A 52 20.93 -7.14 10.48
N PHE A 53 21.92 -6.42 9.94
CA PHE A 53 21.69 -5.43 8.92
C PHE A 53 21.28 -6.05 7.59
N ALA A 54 21.89 -7.18 7.18
CA ALA A 54 21.46 -7.91 5.99
C ALA A 54 19.98 -8.30 6.08
N ALA A 55 19.57 -8.96 7.16
CA ALA A 55 18.16 -9.31 7.39
C ALA A 55 17.24 -8.09 7.41
N THR A 56 17.66 -6.98 8.03
CA THR A 56 16.88 -5.73 8.06
C THR A 56 16.72 -5.14 6.66
N PHE A 57 17.78 -5.08 5.86
CA PHE A 57 17.75 -4.52 4.51
C PHE A 57 17.05 -5.44 3.51
N GLU A 58 17.18 -6.77 3.64
CA GLU A 58 16.44 -7.74 2.83
C GLU A 58 14.93 -7.65 3.08
N ASN A 59 14.51 -7.55 4.34
CA ASN A 59 13.10 -7.32 4.70
C ASN A 59 12.58 -6.00 4.13
N TRP A 60 13.37 -4.93 4.18
CA TRP A 60 12.96 -3.66 3.57
C TRP A 60 12.91 -3.77 2.05
N GLN A 61 13.90 -4.41 1.42
CA GLN A 61 13.95 -4.60 -0.02
C GLN A 61 12.69 -5.33 -0.52
N SER A 62 12.31 -6.43 0.13
CA SER A 62 11.14 -7.22 -0.26
C SER A 62 9.84 -6.43 -0.09
N GLU A 63 9.70 -5.69 1.01
CA GLU A 63 8.53 -4.84 1.27
C GLU A 63 8.42 -3.71 0.22
N TRP A 64 9.53 -3.06 -0.13
CA TRP A 64 9.53 -2.04 -1.20
C TRP A 64 9.15 -2.64 -2.55
N LEU A 65 9.70 -3.81 -2.89
CA LEU A 65 9.35 -4.51 -4.12
C LEU A 65 7.86 -4.87 -4.15
N GLN A 66 7.32 -5.35 -3.02
CA GLN A 66 5.89 -5.62 -2.86
C GLN A 66 5.05 -4.36 -3.07
N LEU A 67 5.41 -3.24 -2.43
CA LEU A 67 4.70 -1.97 -2.59
C LEU A 67 4.73 -1.47 -4.03
N ILE A 68 5.86 -1.58 -4.72
CA ILE A 68 5.99 -1.22 -6.14
C ILE A 68 5.09 -2.11 -6.99
N PHE A 69 5.13 -3.43 -6.79
CA PHE A 69 4.31 -4.37 -7.53
C PHE A 69 2.82 -4.12 -7.28
N GLN A 70 2.42 -3.90 -6.03
CA GLN A 70 1.05 -3.55 -5.66
C GLN A 70 0.62 -2.23 -6.31
N ALA A 71 1.46 -1.21 -6.32
CA ALA A 71 1.16 0.06 -6.98
C ALA A 71 0.97 -0.11 -8.50
N ILE A 72 1.81 -0.92 -9.15
CA ILE A 72 1.67 -1.26 -10.58
C ILE A 72 0.36 -2.01 -10.82
N LEU A 73 0.04 -3.01 -10.00
CA LEU A 73 -1.21 -3.76 -10.12
C LEU A 73 -2.43 -2.86 -9.92
N LEU A 74 -2.42 -1.98 -8.91
CA LEU A 74 -3.52 -1.04 -8.66
C LEU A 74 -3.65 -0.03 -9.80
N LEU A 75 -2.54 0.45 -10.36
CA LEU A 75 -2.56 1.37 -11.51
C LEU A 75 -3.06 0.67 -12.79
N GLY A 76 -2.66 -0.58 -13.01
CA GLY A 76 -3.14 -1.41 -14.12
C GLY A 76 -4.61 -1.77 -13.98
N ALA A 77 -5.04 -2.19 -12.79
CA ALA A 77 -6.44 -2.46 -12.47
C ALA A 77 -7.28 -1.19 -12.64
N LYS A 78 -6.79 -0.04 -12.17
CA LYS A 78 -7.39 1.26 -12.43
C LYS A 78 -7.62 1.48 -13.93
N HIS A 79 -6.61 1.25 -14.76
CA HIS A 79 -6.74 1.49 -16.21
C HIS A 79 -7.73 0.52 -16.87
N LEU A 80 -7.75 -0.74 -16.44
CA LEU A 80 -8.73 -1.72 -16.91
C LEU A 80 -10.15 -1.36 -16.47
N ILE A 81 -10.35 -1.03 -15.19
CA ILE A 81 -11.65 -0.67 -14.61
C ILE A 81 -12.17 0.62 -15.25
N PHE A 82 -11.36 1.67 -15.38
CA PHE A 82 -11.81 2.92 -16.02
C PHE A 82 -12.17 2.73 -17.50
N LYS A 83 -11.52 1.80 -18.20
CA LYS A 83 -11.91 1.47 -19.58
C LYS A 83 -13.26 0.74 -19.61
N VAL A 84 -13.46 -0.21 -18.70
CA VAL A 84 -14.74 -0.92 -18.56
C VAL A 84 -15.86 0.04 -18.17
N ASP A 85 -15.62 0.93 -17.22
CA ASP A 85 -16.59 1.94 -16.80
C ASP A 85 -17.01 2.86 -17.95
N ALA A 86 -16.07 3.26 -18.82
CA ALA A 86 -16.38 4.08 -20.00
C ALA A 86 -17.26 3.32 -21.01
N GLU A 87 -16.93 2.06 -21.31
CA GLU A 87 -17.70 1.22 -22.23
C GLU A 87 -19.11 0.89 -21.67
N ASP A 88 -19.22 0.64 -20.36
CA ASP A 88 -20.50 0.38 -19.71
C ASP A 88 -21.39 1.62 -19.65
N MET A 89 -20.82 2.82 -19.42
CA MET A 89 -21.55 4.09 -19.48
C MET A 89 -22.12 4.34 -20.88
N GLU A 90 -21.30 4.19 -21.92
CA GLU A 90 -21.72 4.37 -23.33
C GLU A 90 -22.86 3.41 -23.70
N ARG A 91 -22.77 2.15 -23.25
CA ARG A 91 -23.84 1.16 -23.45
C ARG A 91 -25.14 1.52 -22.72
N ILE A 92 -25.05 2.09 -21.52
CA ILE A 92 -26.23 2.52 -20.74
C ILE A 92 -26.91 3.70 -21.43
N GLU A 93 -26.15 4.71 -21.86
CA GLU A 93 -26.65 5.86 -22.62
C GLU A 93 -27.39 5.41 -23.89
N ALA A 94 -26.77 4.54 -24.69
CA ALA A 94 -27.37 3.99 -25.91
C ALA A 94 -28.63 3.12 -25.69
N LYS A 95 -28.87 2.63 -24.47
CA LYS A 95 -30.12 1.94 -24.11
C LYS A 95 -31.20 2.93 -23.68
N ILE A 96 -30.83 3.98 -22.95
CA ILE A 96 -31.74 5.04 -22.50
C ILE A 96 -32.31 5.78 -23.71
N ASP A 97 -31.45 6.18 -24.66
CA ASP A 97 -31.87 6.89 -25.88
C ASP A 97 -32.88 6.08 -26.68
N ARG A 98 -32.64 4.77 -26.83
CA ARG A 98 -33.56 3.85 -27.50
C ARG A 98 -34.93 3.78 -26.85
N ILE A 99 -35.00 3.90 -25.52
CA ILE A 99 -36.27 3.93 -24.78
C ILE A 99 -36.95 5.29 -24.95
N GLN A 100 -36.20 6.40 -24.87
CA GLN A 100 -36.73 7.75 -25.09
C GLN A 100 -37.32 7.91 -26.49
N ASP A 101 -36.61 7.47 -27.54
CA ASP A 101 -37.09 7.46 -28.93
C ASP A 101 -38.40 6.71 -29.09
N ARG A 102 -38.50 5.53 -28.45
CA ARG A 102 -39.70 4.69 -28.50
C ARG A 102 -40.89 5.33 -27.78
N LEU A 103 -40.63 6.17 -26.79
CA LEU A 103 -41.63 6.91 -26.04
C LEU A 103 -41.90 8.31 -26.64
N GLY A 104 -41.16 8.72 -27.66
CA GLY A 104 -41.26 10.05 -28.27
C GLY A 104 -40.82 11.19 -27.34
N LEU A 105 -39.96 10.90 -26.36
CA LEU A 105 -39.42 11.89 -25.44
C LEU A 105 -38.21 12.59 -26.06
N PRO A 106 -38.08 13.92 -25.93
CA PRO A 106 -36.90 14.63 -26.43
C PRO A 106 -35.65 14.23 -25.65
N THR A 107 -34.58 13.85 -26.35
CA THR A 107 -33.26 13.56 -25.78
C THR A 107 -32.62 14.86 -25.27
N PRO A 108 -32.31 15.00 -23.96
CA PRO A 108 -31.66 16.20 -23.44
C PRO A 108 -30.23 16.33 -23.99
N PRO A 109 -29.73 17.56 -24.20
CA PRO A 109 -28.34 17.76 -24.60
C PRO A 109 -27.35 17.29 -23.51
N PRO A 110 -26.12 16.88 -23.89
CA PRO A 110 -25.15 16.36 -22.94
C PRO A 110 -24.83 17.38 -21.84
N GLY A 111 -25.12 17.03 -20.59
CA GLY A 111 -24.83 17.86 -19.41
C GLY A 111 -26.03 18.55 -18.77
N GLU A 112 -27.22 18.49 -19.37
CA GLU A 112 -28.46 18.94 -18.70
C GLU A 112 -29.12 17.75 -17.97
N THR A 113 -28.75 17.56 -16.71
CA THR A 113 -29.59 16.77 -15.80
C THR A 113 -30.90 17.52 -15.63
N SER A 114 -32.01 16.92 -16.02
CA SER A 114 -33.35 17.43 -15.73
C SER A 114 -33.52 17.55 -14.22
N ASP A 115 -33.33 18.77 -13.71
CA ASP A 115 -33.60 19.15 -12.32
C ASP A 115 -35.11 18.97 -12.07
N PRO A 116 -35.51 18.02 -11.20
CA PRO A 116 -36.90 17.89 -10.83
C PRO A 116 -37.18 18.93 -9.75
N GLY A 117 -37.69 20.08 -10.18
CA GLY A 117 -38.31 21.08 -9.30
C GLY A 117 -39.48 20.54 -8.49
#